data_AF-A0A8B6H5K2-F1
#
_entry.id   AF-A0A8B6H5K2-F1
#
_cell.length_a   1.000
_cell.length_b   1.000
_cell.length_c   1.000
_cell.angle_alpha   90.00
_cell.angle_beta   90.00
_cell.angle_gamma   90.00
#
_symmetry.space_group_name_H-M   'P 1'
#
loop_
_entity.id
_entity.type
_entity.pdbx_description
1 polymer ?
#
loop_
_entity_poly.entity_id
_entity_poly.type
_entity_poly.pdbx_seq_one_letter_code
_entity_poly.pdbx_strand_id
1 'polypeptide(L)'
;MIINMSSMSADDRFFSQPTEFLPERWLRNTTDELAKSKEFPFAHKPFGFGPRSCIGQRFAENEIFICLTKIIQHFQVSVPTDTQEMKTTVQLFTTPVDKVKMTFTPRKKI
;
A
#
# COMPACT_ATOMS: atom_id res chain seq x y z
N MET A 1 2.86 -12.01 22.63
CA MET A 1 2.11 -10.83 22.14
C MET A 1 2.16 -10.84 20.63
N ILE A 2 1.02 -10.88 19.95
CA ILE A 2 0.92 -10.86 18.48
C ILE A 2 0.43 -9.47 18.08
N ILE A 3 1.15 -8.78 17.20
CA ILE A 3 0.73 -7.47 16.67
C ILE A 3 0.08 -7.72 15.31
N ASN A 4 -1.23 -7.46 15.21
CA ASN A 4 -1.94 -7.57 13.94
C ASN A 4 -1.92 -6.22 13.21
N MET A 5 -0.90 -6.02 12.38
CA MET A 5 -0.75 -4.78 11.62
C MET A 5 -1.90 -4.53 10.64
N SER A 6 -2.45 -5.59 10.01
CA SER A 6 -3.55 -5.47 9.05
C SER A 6 -4.81 -4.90 9.69
N SER A 7 -5.15 -5.38 10.90
CA SER A 7 -6.26 -4.83 11.67
C SER A 7 -6.01 -3.37 12.07
N MET A 8 -4.80 -3.02 12.53
CA MET A 8 -4.47 -1.65 12.92
C MET A 8 -4.54 -0.67 11.75
N SER A 9 -4.11 -1.07 10.55
CA SER A 9 -4.21 -0.22 9.36
C SER A 9 -5.65 -0.02 8.88
N ALA A 10 -6.56 -0.94 9.21
CA ALA A 10 -7.96 -0.90 8.81
C ALA A 10 -8.88 -0.25 9.88
N ASP A 11 -8.32 0.19 11.00
CA ASP A 11 -9.07 0.68 12.15
C ASP A 11 -9.26 2.20 12.10
N ASP A 12 -10.51 2.63 12.25
CA ASP A 12 -10.90 4.04 12.21
C ASP A 12 -10.36 4.85 13.39
N ARG A 13 -9.97 4.19 14.49
CA ARG A 13 -9.29 4.81 15.63
C ARG A 13 -7.93 5.37 15.26
N PHE A 14 -7.24 4.76 14.28
CA PHE A 14 -5.90 5.17 13.86
C PHE A 14 -5.88 5.89 12.51
N PHE A 15 -6.82 5.59 11.60
CA PHE A 15 -6.84 6.15 10.24
C PHE A 15 -8.24 6.65 9.86
N SER A 16 -8.36 7.91 9.42
CA SER A 16 -9.61 8.45 8.87
C SER A 16 -9.91 7.82 7.51
N GLN A 17 -11.06 7.21 7.26
CA GLN A 17 -11.34 6.47 6.00
C GLN A 17 -10.30 5.37 5.72
N PRO A 18 -10.19 4.35 6.58
CA PRO A 18 -9.13 3.34 6.51
C PRO A 18 -9.25 2.38 5.31
N THR A 19 -10.46 2.25 4.74
CA THR A 19 -10.74 1.39 3.59
C THR A 19 -10.41 2.05 2.25
N GLU A 20 -10.21 3.36 2.23
CA GLU A 20 -9.96 4.14 1.02
C GLU A 20 -8.46 4.22 0.70
N PHE A 21 -8.13 4.12 -0.59
CA PHE A 21 -6.75 4.30 -1.06
C PHE A 21 -6.40 5.79 -1.18
N LEU A 22 -5.81 6.35 -0.13
CA LEU A 22 -5.46 7.78 -0.02
C LEU A 22 -3.95 7.99 0.22
N PRO A 23 -3.10 7.96 -0.84
CA PRO A 23 -1.65 8.19 -0.71
C PRO A 23 -1.28 9.54 -0.07
N GLU A 24 -2.09 10.56 -0.32
CA GLU A 24 -1.92 11.94 0.16
C GLU A 24 -1.92 12.07 1.68
N ARG A 25 -2.43 11.06 2.40
CA ARG A 25 -2.37 10.98 3.87
C ARG A 25 -0.93 11.05 4.40
N TRP A 26 0.03 10.57 3.63
CA TRP A 26 1.44 10.49 4.02
C TRP A 26 2.25 11.73 3.63
N LEU A 27 1.63 12.72 2.99
CA LEU A 27 2.31 13.96 2.61
C LEU A 27 2.59 14.84 3.85
N ARG A 28 3.59 15.71 3.72
CA ARG A 28 3.95 16.63 4.82
C ARG A 28 2.84 17.65 5.08
N ASN A 29 2.22 18.17 4.02
CA ASN A 29 1.21 19.24 4.05
C ASN A 29 -0.25 18.73 4.06
N THR A 30 -0.48 17.52 4.56
CA THR A 30 -1.82 16.92 4.66
C THR A 30 -2.73 17.72 5.61
N THR A 31 -4.03 17.80 5.29
CA THR A 31 -5.08 18.43 6.11
C THR A 31 -5.25 17.76 7.47
N ASP A 32 -5.75 18.49 8.46
CA ASP A 32 -5.93 17.99 9.84
C ASP A 32 -6.78 16.72 9.91
N GLU A 33 -7.81 16.57 9.07
CA GLU A 33 -8.67 15.38 9.05
C GLU A 33 -7.95 14.10 8.63
N LEU A 34 -6.94 14.19 7.75
CA LEU A 34 -6.14 13.04 7.30
C LEU A 34 -4.88 12.86 8.14
N ALA A 35 -4.49 13.86 8.94
CA ALA A 35 -3.31 13.84 9.79
C ALA A 35 -3.41 12.90 11.00
N LYS A 36 -4.58 12.32 11.28
CA LYS A 36 -4.80 11.34 12.37
C LYS A 36 -3.78 10.20 12.38
N SER A 37 -3.32 9.76 11.21
CA SER A 37 -2.26 8.73 11.11
C SER A 37 -0.92 9.16 11.70
N LYS A 38 -0.64 10.47 11.74
CA LYS A 38 0.60 11.04 12.30
C LYS A 38 0.60 10.97 13.84
N GLU A 39 -0.58 10.95 14.46
CA GLU A 39 -0.73 10.81 15.91
C GLU A 39 -0.35 9.41 16.41
N PHE A 40 -0.45 8.40 15.54
CA PHE A 40 -0.19 7.00 15.87
C PHE A 40 0.97 6.42 15.03
N PRO A 41 2.23 6.80 15.30
CA PRO A 41 3.38 6.43 14.47
C PRO A 41 3.67 4.93 14.40
N PHE A 42 3.12 4.14 15.33
CA PHE A 42 3.24 2.67 15.36
C PHE A 42 2.05 1.93 14.76
N ALA A 43 0.98 2.63 14.37
CA ALA A 43 -0.19 2.03 13.73
C ALA A 43 0.10 1.49 12.31
N HIS A 44 1.18 1.97 11.67
CA HIS A 44 1.63 1.51 10.36
C HIS A 44 3.16 1.35 10.32
N LYS A 45 3.63 0.10 10.32
CA LYS A 45 5.05 -0.28 10.24
C LYS A 45 5.26 -1.53 9.38
N PRO A 46 5.06 -1.46 8.05
CA PRO A 46 5.10 -2.64 7.16
C PRO A 46 6.42 -3.43 7.19
N PHE A 47 7.52 -2.79 7.60
CA PHE A 47 8.85 -3.40 7.75
C PHE A 47 9.26 -3.66 9.21
N GLY A 48 8.30 -3.60 10.15
CA GLY A 48 8.59 -3.68 11.58
C GLY A 48 9.30 -2.42 12.12
N PHE A 49 9.80 -2.52 13.35
CA PHE A 49 10.49 -1.43 14.04
C PHE A 49 11.54 -1.98 15.03
N GLY A 50 12.57 -1.19 15.31
CA GLY A 50 13.62 -1.52 16.27
C GLY A 50 14.67 -2.51 15.71
N PRO A 51 15.43 -3.20 16.57
CA PRO A 51 16.57 -4.03 16.16
C PRO A 51 16.20 -5.29 15.36
N ARG A 52 14.90 -5.62 15.30
CA ARG A 52 14.34 -6.75 14.55
C ARG A 52 13.50 -6.28 13.34
N SER A 53 13.65 -5.03 12.91
CA SER A 53 13.03 -4.57 11.67
C SER A 53 13.61 -5.29 10.45
N CYS A 54 12.89 -5.23 9.32
CA CYS A 54 13.33 -5.85 8.08
C CYS A 54 14.67 -5.26 7.62
N ILE A 55 15.71 -6.08 7.59
CA ILE A 55 17.03 -5.71 7.07
C ILE A 55 16.98 -5.25 5.60
N GLY A 56 16.01 -5.77 4.85
CA GLY A 56 15.80 -5.44 3.44
C GLY A 56 14.93 -4.20 3.19
N GLN A 57 14.52 -3.45 4.22
CA GLN A 57 13.58 -2.33 4.07
C GLN A 57 14.03 -1.34 2.99
N ARG A 58 15.29 -0.88 3.05
CA ARG A 58 15.83 0.12 2.11
C ARG A 58 15.88 -0.42 0.67
N PHE A 59 16.20 -1.70 0.53
CA PHE A 59 16.23 -2.36 -0.77
C PHE A 59 14.81 -2.45 -1.36
N ALA A 60 13.85 -2.95 -0.58
CA ALA A 60 12.47 -3.10 -1.01
C ALA A 60 11.82 -1.75 -1.35
N GLU A 61 12.04 -0.70 -0.55
CA GLU A 61 11.53 0.65 -0.83
C GLU A 61 12.05 1.17 -2.18
N ASN A 62 13.36 1.04 -2.44
CA ASN A 62 13.96 1.48 -3.70
C ASN A 62 13.47 0.64 -4.90
N GLU A 63 13.38 -0.68 -4.74
CA GLU A 63 12.92 -1.58 -5.78
C GLU A 63 11.47 -1.25 -6.19
N ILE A 64 10.58 -1.09 -5.21
CA ILE A 64 9.17 -0.72 -5.45
C ILE A 64 9.11 0.65 -6.13
N PHE A 65 9.87 1.64 -5.65
CA PHE A 65 9.86 2.98 -6.22
C PHE A 65 10.32 3.00 -7.68
N ILE A 66 11.42 2.33 -8.00
CA ILE A 66 11.96 2.26 -9.36
C ILE A 66 11.00 1.49 -10.28
N CYS A 67 10.46 0.36 -9.80
CA CYS A 67 9.51 -0.45 -10.56
C CYS A 67 8.25 0.34 -10.90
N LEU A 68 7.61 0.96 -9.90
CA LEU A 68 6.42 1.78 -10.09
C LEU A 68 6.68 2.96 -11.03
N THR A 69 7.80 3.66 -10.86
CA THR A 69 8.17 4.79 -11.72
C THR A 69 8.30 4.35 -13.18
N LYS A 70 8.99 3.23 -13.44
CA LYS A 70 9.14 2.69 -14.80
C LYS A 70 7.79 2.30 -15.41
N ILE A 71 6.92 1.65 -14.63
CA ILE A 71 5.58 1.25 -15.09
C ILE A 71 4.76 2.49 -15.47
N ILE A 72 4.65 3.48 -14.59
CA ILE A 72 3.81 4.67 -14.79
C ILE A 72 4.35 5.58 -15.93
N GLN A 73 5.66 5.61 -16.13
CA GLN A 73 6.27 6.37 -17.22
C GLN A 73 6.00 5.75 -18.60
N HIS A 74 5.97 4.42 -18.71
CA HIS A 74 5.90 3.72 -20.00
C HIS A 74 4.52 3.15 -20.32
N PHE A 75 3.68 2.91 -19.32
CA PHE A 75 2.40 2.23 -19.47
C PHE A 75 1.28 2.96 -18.74
N GLN A 76 0.08 2.87 -19.31
CA GLN A 76 -1.16 3.11 -18.61
C GLN A 76 -1.74 1.75 -18.18
N VAL A 77 -1.97 1.60 -16.89
CA VAL A 77 -2.46 0.36 -16.29
C VAL A 77 -3.97 0.49 -16.10
N SER A 78 -4.72 -0.48 -16.63
CA SER A 78 -6.16 -0.59 -16.42
C SER A 78 -6.55 -1.97 -15.92
N VAL A 79 -7.64 -2.02 -15.15
CA VAL A 79 -8.28 -3.26 -14.71
C VAL A 79 -9.59 -3.45 -15.49
N PRO A 80 -9.96 -4.68 -15.86
CA PRO A 80 -11.24 -4.94 -16.52
C PRO A 80 -12.43 -4.48 -15.67
N THR A 81 -13.49 -3.98 -16.30
CA THR A 81 -14.69 -3.50 -15.60
C THR A 81 -15.43 -4.62 -14.84
N ASP A 82 -15.27 -5.87 -15.26
CA ASP A 82 -15.86 -7.06 -14.64
C ASP A 82 -14.98 -7.64 -13.50
N THR A 83 -14.14 -6.81 -12.88
CA THR A 83 -13.29 -7.25 -11.78
C THR A 83 -14.12 -7.32 -10.51
N GLN A 84 -14.50 -8.53 -10.11
CA GLN A 84 -15.10 -8.81 -8.81
C GLN A 84 -14.14 -8.42 -7.66
N GLU A 85 -14.69 -8.13 -6.48
CA GLU A 85 -13.89 -7.87 -5.27
C GLU A 85 -12.82 -8.96 -5.06
N MET A 86 -11.57 -8.52 -4.95
CA MET A 86 -10.43 -9.40 -4.84
C MET A 86 -10.38 -10.06 -3.46
N LYS A 87 -10.67 -11.36 -3.40
CA LYS A 87 -10.52 -12.15 -2.18
C LYS A 87 -9.04 -12.38 -1.90
N THR A 88 -8.64 -12.20 -0.66
CA THR A 88 -7.27 -12.44 -0.20
C THR A 88 -7.22 -13.59 0.78
N THR A 89 -6.10 -14.30 0.79
CA THR A 89 -5.79 -15.34 1.77
C THR A 89 -4.44 -15.05 2.42
N VAL A 90 -4.29 -15.45 3.67
CA VAL A 90 -3.06 -15.32 4.43
C VAL A 90 -2.45 -16.71 4.57
N GLN A 91 -1.38 -16.96 3.82
CA GLN A 91 -0.52 -18.12 4.04
C GLN A 91 0.71 -17.67 4.83
N LEU A 92 1.76 -17.25 4.13
CA LEU A 92 2.90 -16.54 4.72
C LEU A 92 2.81 -15.03 4.48
N PHE A 93 2.34 -14.65 3.29
CA PHE A 93 2.01 -13.28 2.90
C PHE A 93 0.54 -13.21 2.51
N THR A 94 -0.05 -12.01 2.60
CA THR A 94 -1.37 -11.75 2.04
C THR A 94 -1.28 -11.81 0.52
N THR A 95 -1.97 -12.78 -0.07
CA THR A 95 -1.97 -13.00 -1.52
C THR A 95 -3.41 -13.06 -2.03
N PRO A 96 -3.66 -12.64 -3.27
CA PRO A 96 -4.96 -12.84 -3.88
C PRO A 96 -5.23 -14.33 -4.11
N VAL A 97 -6.46 -14.77 -3.88
CA VAL A 97 -6.88 -16.16 -4.14
C VAL A 97 -6.93 -16.43 -5.64
N ASP A 98 -7.42 -15.44 -6.39
CA ASP A 98 -7.63 -15.53 -7.83
C ASP A 98 -6.57 -14.73 -8.61
N LYS A 99 -6.42 -15.06 -9.90
CA LYS A 99 -5.52 -14.34 -10.80
C LYS A 99 -6.01 -12.93 -11.04
N VAL A 100 -5.20 -11.94 -10.70
CA VAL A 100 -5.47 -10.52 -10.98
C VAL A 100 -5.17 -10.24 -12.45
N LYS A 101 -6.21 -9.88 -13.22
CA LYS A 101 -6.07 -9.49 -14.62
C LYS A 101 -5.80 -8.00 -14.71
N MET A 102 -4.70 -7.62 -15.36
CA MET A 102 -4.32 -6.23 -15.61
C MET A 102 -3.92 -6.06 -17.07
N THR A 103 -4.27 -4.92 -17.65
CA THR A 103 -3.88 -4.54 -19.01
C THR A 103 -2.91 -3.38 -18.96
N PHE A 104 -1.79 -3.52 -19.68
CA PHE A 104 -0.77 -2.48 -19.81
C PHE A 104 -0.80 -1.95 -21.24
N THR A 105 -1.19 -0.70 -21.43
CA THR A 105 -1.15 -0.04 -22.74
C THR A 105 0.04 0.92 -22.79
N PRO A 106 0.84 0.94 -23.87
CA PRO A 106 1.96 1.88 -23.98
C PRO A 106 1.47 3.33 -23.85
N ARG A 107 2.09 4.09 -22.96
CA ARG A 107 1.80 5.52 -22.77
C ARG A 107 2.45 6.31 -23.88
N LYS A 108 1.69 7.16 -24.57
CA LYS A 108 2.25 8.13 -25.52
C LYS A 108 3.19 9.06 -24.76
N LYS A 109 4.46 9.12 -25.18
CA LYS A 109 5.42 10.11 -24.67
C LYS A 109 4.89 11.49 -25.04
N ILE A 110 4.78 12.37 -24.03
CA ILE A 110 4.53 13.81 -24.20
C ILE A 110 5.83 14.43 -24.73
#